data_AF-A0A965CXL6-F1
#
_entry.id   AF-A0A965CXL6-F1
#
_cell.length_a   1.000
_cell.length_b   1.000
_cell.length_c   1.000
_cell.angle_alpha   90.00
_cell.angle_beta   90.00
_cell.angle_gamma   90.00
#
_symmetry.space_group_name_H-M   'P 1'
#
loop_
_entity.id
_entity.type
_entity.pdbx_description
1 polymer ?
#
loop_
_entity_poly.entity_id
_entity_poly.type
_entity_poly.pdbx_seq_one_letter_code
_entity_poly.pdbx_strand_id
1 'polypeptide(L)'
;MKRISVAIAYTFSAFAFFCTLVFAADAAPEMVAVPAGAFTMGNNDGPDDEKPAHVIHLPAFEVDRLPVTNERFAEFLNAVGTQNSRGERLYDYDDGDARIHQVDGRWRADRGYENHPAVEPTWAGARDYCAWRGKR
;
A
#
# COMPACT_ATOMS: atom_id res chain seq x y z
N MET A 1 74.06 -17.76 6.97
CA MET A 1 73.90 -18.02 8.42
C MET A 1 73.43 -16.73 9.08
N LYS A 2 72.45 -16.82 9.99
CA LYS A 2 71.73 -15.76 10.73
C LYS A 2 70.55 -15.08 10.00
N ARG A 3 69.36 -15.49 10.46
CA ARG A 3 68.04 -14.89 10.26
C ARG A 3 67.92 -13.61 11.08
N ILE A 4 67.30 -12.56 10.54
CA ILE A 4 66.59 -11.54 11.33
C ILE A 4 65.30 -11.23 10.58
N SER A 5 64.19 -11.67 11.15
CA SER A 5 62.83 -11.36 10.71
C SER A 5 62.42 -10.02 11.30
N VAL A 6 61.93 -9.10 10.48
CA VAL A 6 61.21 -7.90 10.93
C VAL A 6 59.76 -8.05 10.47
N ALA A 7 58.87 -8.33 11.41
CA ALA A 7 57.43 -8.29 11.19
C ALA A 7 56.98 -6.84 11.32
N ILE A 8 56.53 -6.24 10.22
CA ILE A 8 55.87 -4.94 10.25
C ILE A 8 54.39 -5.20 10.50
N ALA A 9 53.94 -4.89 11.71
CA ALA A 9 52.52 -4.85 12.04
C ALA A 9 51.92 -3.58 11.42
N TYR A 10 51.21 -3.73 10.30
CA TYR A 10 50.28 -2.72 9.82
C TYR A 10 48.89 -3.08 10.32
N THR A 11 48.40 -2.34 11.32
CA THR A 11 47.00 -2.37 11.70
C THR A 11 46.17 -1.76 10.58
N PHE A 12 45.53 -2.60 9.77
CA PHE A 12 44.51 -2.19 8.81
C PHE A 12 43.23 -1.87 9.58
N SER A 13 42.94 -0.59 9.79
CA SER A 13 41.64 -0.16 10.29
C SER A 13 40.60 -0.44 9.21
N ALA A 14 39.82 -1.49 9.40
CA ALA A 14 38.66 -1.79 8.56
C ALA A 14 37.56 -0.78 8.90
N PHE A 15 37.56 0.36 8.21
CA PHE A 15 36.42 1.27 8.21
C PHE A 15 35.31 0.62 7.37
N ALA A 16 34.46 -0.17 8.02
CA ALA A 16 33.26 -0.68 7.41
C ALA A 16 32.40 0.52 6.99
N PHE A 17 32.34 0.77 5.68
CA PHE A 17 31.38 1.70 5.10
C PHE A 17 29.99 1.08 5.26
N PHE A 18 29.41 1.26 6.44
CA PHE A 18 28.00 1.02 6.68
C PHE A 18 27.25 2.09 5.89
N CYS A 19 27.02 1.81 4.60
CA CYS A 19 26.03 2.51 3.81
C CYS A 19 24.68 2.13 4.41
N THR A 20 24.24 2.87 5.42
CA THR A 20 22.92 2.71 5.99
C THR A 20 21.94 3.06 4.89
N LEU A 21 21.34 2.03 4.30
CA LEU A 21 20.26 2.19 3.34
C LEU A 21 19.09 2.80 4.12
N VAL A 22 18.93 4.12 4.00
CA VAL A 22 17.74 4.81 4.49
C VAL A 22 16.64 4.43 3.52
N PHE A 23 15.87 3.40 3.87
CA PHE A 23 14.57 3.19 3.26
C PHE A 23 13.73 4.41 3.65
N ALA A 24 13.49 5.31 2.69
CA ALA A 24 12.41 6.26 2.83
C ALA A 24 11.15 5.43 3.01
N ALA A 25 10.59 5.44 4.22
CA ALA A 25 9.24 4.94 4.41
C ALA A 25 8.37 5.80 3.48
N ASP A 26 7.90 5.20 2.40
CA ASP A 26 6.79 5.75 1.63
C ASP A 26 5.75 6.17 2.68
N ALA A 27 5.47 7.47 2.75
CA ALA A 27 4.62 8.02 3.79
C ALA A 27 3.22 7.48 3.53
N ALA A 28 2.95 6.28 4.05
CA ALA A 28 1.66 5.64 4.00
C ALA A 28 0.64 6.66 4.48
N PRO A 29 -0.56 6.71 3.88
CA PRO A 29 -1.60 7.58 4.38
C PRO A 29 -1.76 7.27 5.87
N GLU A 30 -1.77 8.33 6.68
CA GLU A 30 -1.94 8.22 8.12
C GLU A 30 -3.17 7.34 8.39
N MET A 31 -2.94 6.17 8.97
CA MET A 31 -4.03 5.34 9.47
C MET A 31 -4.46 5.92 10.81
N VAL A 32 -5.76 5.92 11.06
CA VAL A 32 -6.33 6.33 12.34
C VAL A 32 -6.67 5.09 13.16
N ALA A 33 -6.25 5.10 14.42
CA ALA A 33 -6.58 4.05 15.37
C ALA A 33 -8.03 4.20 15.85
N VAL A 34 -8.78 3.10 15.77
CA VAL A 34 -10.14 2.96 16.28
C VAL A 34 -10.08 2.00 17.48
N PRO A 35 -10.43 2.45 18.70
CA PRO A 35 -10.37 1.59 19.88
C PRO A 35 -11.41 0.47 19.80
N ALA A 36 -11.13 -0.63 20.52
CA ALA A 36 -12.11 -1.69 20.73
C ALA A 36 -13.34 -1.15 21.45
N GLY A 37 -14.52 -1.63 21.07
CA GLY A 37 -15.74 -1.18 21.72
C GLY A 37 -17.02 -1.66 21.05
N ALA A 38 -18.12 -1.36 21.70
CA ALA A 38 -19.46 -1.54 21.17
C ALA A 38 -19.84 -0.34 20.29
N PHE A 39 -20.50 -0.58 19.16
CA PHE A 39 -21.18 0.47 18.40
C PHE A 39 -22.48 -0.08 17.79
N THR A 40 -23.41 0.83 17.50
CA THR A 40 -24.66 0.50 16.80
C THR A 40 -24.44 0.60 15.29
N MET A 41 -24.55 -0.53 14.59
CA MET A 41 -24.53 -0.60 13.13
C MET A 41 -25.97 -0.62 12.59
N GLY A 42 -26.21 0.09 11.49
CA GLY A 42 -27.52 0.18 10.83
C GLY A 42 -28.38 1.35 11.30
N ASN A 43 -29.50 1.58 10.62
CA ASN A 43 -30.40 2.71 10.84
C ASN A 43 -31.88 2.29 10.74
N ASN A 44 -32.62 2.41 11.85
CA ASN A 44 -34.04 2.03 11.90
C ASN A 44 -34.97 2.98 11.14
N ASP A 45 -34.52 4.20 10.88
CA ASP A 45 -35.28 5.21 10.14
C ASP A 45 -34.90 5.23 8.64
N GLY A 46 -34.00 4.33 8.21
CA GLY A 46 -33.49 4.23 6.85
C GLY A 46 -34.30 3.32 5.91
N PRO A 47 -33.77 3.04 4.71
CA PRO A 47 -34.21 1.95 3.84
C PRO A 47 -34.16 0.58 4.54
N ASP A 48 -34.87 -0.42 4.01
CA ASP A 48 -34.99 -1.72 4.66
C ASP A 48 -33.69 -2.53 4.69
N ASP A 49 -32.77 -2.30 3.76
CA ASP A 49 -31.44 -2.93 3.72
C ASP A 49 -30.41 -2.30 4.69
N GLU A 50 -30.77 -1.19 5.35
CA GLU A 50 -29.98 -0.59 6.44
C GLU A 50 -30.45 -1.03 7.85
N LYS A 51 -31.54 -1.82 7.93
CA LYS A 51 -32.18 -2.26 9.18
C LYS A 51 -31.84 -3.71 9.56
N PRO A 52 -32.03 -4.09 10.84
CA PRO A 52 -32.28 -3.22 11.99
C PRO A 52 -30.97 -2.61 12.52
N ALA A 53 -31.07 -1.48 13.20
CA ALA A 53 -29.98 -0.99 14.03
C ALA A 53 -29.70 -1.99 15.17
N HIS A 54 -28.46 -2.46 15.29
CA HIS A 54 -28.07 -3.46 16.29
C HIS A 54 -26.64 -3.21 16.82
N VAL A 55 -26.39 -3.58 18.07
CA VAL A 55 -25.09 -3.37 18.73
C VAL A 55 -24.13 -4.49 18.36
N ILE A 56 -22.95 -4.13 17.86
CA ILE A 56 -21.83 -5.05 17.63
C ILE A 56 -20.58 -4.61 18.39
N HIS A 57 -19.73 -5.57 18.73
CA HIS A 57 -18.45 -5.32 19.39
C HIS A 57 -17.31 -5.60 18.42
N LEU A 58 -16.45 -4.62 18.19
CA LEU A 58 -15.25 -4.78 17.37
C LEU A 58 -13.98 -4.74 18.24
N PRO A 59 -12.95 -5.53 17.89
CA PRO A 59 -11.61 -5.30 18.43
C PRO A 59 -11.06 -3.95 17.94
N ALA A 60 -9.97 -3.49 18.55
CA ALA A 60 -9.28 -2.30 18.06
C ALA A 60 -8.70 -2.58 16.67
N PHE A 61 -8.73 -1.59 15.79
CA PHE A 61 -8.16 -1.67 14.44
C PHE A 61 -7.69 -0.30 13.98
N GLU A 62 -6.95 -0.27 12.88
CA GLU A 62 -6.58 0.97 12.21
C GLU A 62 -7.22 1.01 10.82
N VAL A 63 -7.55 2.20 10.34
CA VAL A 63 -8.12 2.40 8.99
C VAL A 63 -7.48 3.63 8.34
N ASP A 64 -7.27 3.58 7.02
CA ASP A 64 -6.72 4.72 6.27
C ASP A 64 -7.62 5.95 6.44
N ARG A 65 -7.02 7.10 6.80
CA ARG A 65 -7.77 8.36 6.97
C ARG A 65 -8.33 8.89 5.64
N LEU A 66 -7.69 8.55 4.53
CA LEU A 66 -8.04 8.98 3.18
C LEU A 66 -8.14 7.76 2.25
N PRO A 67 -8.98 7.81 1.20
CA PRO A 67 -8.99 6.79 0.16
C PRO A 67 -7.62 6.58 -0.48
N VAL A 68 -7.41 5.38 -1.03
CA VAL A 68 -6.25 5.08 -1.88
C VAL A 68 -6.29 6.02 -3.09
N THR A 69 -5.16 6.64 -3.41
CA THR A 69 -5.06 7.58 -4.53
C THR A 69 -4.77 6.88 -5.85
N ASN A 70 -5.09 7.53 -6.98
CA ASN A 70 -4.74 7.01 -8.30
C ASN A 70 -3.24 6.73 -8.44
N GLU A 71 -2.38 7.62 -7.92
CA GLU A 71 -0.92 7.45 -7.96
C GLU A 71 -0.48 6.15 -7.26
N ARG A 72 -0.98 5.90 -6.04
CA ARG A 72 -0.65 4.70 -5.27
C ARG A 72 -1.19 3.43 -5.90
N PHE A 73 -2.39 3.48 -6.46
CA PHE A 73 -2.94 2.31 -7.15
C PHE A 73 -2.17 2.04 -8.46
N ALA A 74 -1.69 3.08 -9.16
CA ALA A 74 -0.83 2.92 -10.32
C ALA A 74 0.52 2.26 -9.98
N GLU A 75 1.12 2.59 -8.82
CA GLU A 75 2.32 1.88 -8.32
C GLU A 75 2.07 0.38 -8.17
N PHE A 76 0.92 0.01 -7.59
CA PHE A 76 0.50 -1.38 -7.47
C PHE A 76 0.35 -2.05 -8.83
N LEU A 77 -0.36 -1.42 -9.78
CA LEU A 77 -0.53 -1.98 -11.13
C LEU A 77 0.79 -2.15 -11.88
N ASN A 78 1.76 -1.26 -11.66
CA ASN A 78 3.11 -1.43 -12.23
C ASN A 78 3.89 -2.58 -11.59
N ALA A 79 3.60 -2.90 -10.32
CA ALA A 79 4.26 -3.99 -9.60
C ALA A 79 3.64 -5.36 -9.90
N VAL A 80 2.30 -5.44 -10.05
CA VAL A 80 1.58 -6.72 -10.14
C VAL A 80 0.85 -6.96 -11.46
N GLY A 81 0.66 -5.93 -12.28
CA GLY A 81 -0.17 -5.99 -13.50
C GLY A 81 -1.65 -5.70 -13.24
N THR A 82 -2.48 -5.90 -14.26
CA THR A 82 -3.94 -5.65 -14.21
C THR A 82 -4.79 -6.90 -13.93
N GLN A 83 -4.14 -8.05 -13.78
CA GLN A 83 -4.80 -9.32 -13.51
C GLN A 83 -3.92 -10.12 -12.55
N ASN A 84 -4.52 -10.71 -11.52
CA ASN A 84 -3.75 -11.55 -10.59
C ASN A 84 -3.60 -13.00 -11.12
N SER A 85 -2.89 -13.82 -10.35
CA SER A 85 -2.64 -15.23 -10.69
C SER A 85 -3.89 -16.11 -10.77
N ARG A 86 -5.04 -15.64 -10.26
CA ARG A 86 -6.35 -16.33 -10.40
C ARG A 86 -7.10 -15.93 -11.66
N GLY A 87 -6.56 -15.00 -12.45
CA GLY A 87 -7.26 -14.45 -13.60
C GLY A 87 -8.30 -13.40 -13.22
N GLU A 88 -8.34 -12.92 -11.97
CA GLU A 88 -9.24 -11.85 -11.58
C GLU A 88 -8.68 -10.52 -12.08
N ARG A 89 -9.53 -9.73 -12.75
CA ARG A 89 -9.22 -8.37 -13.15
C ARG A 89 -9.06 -7.49 -11.91
N LEU A 90 -8.00 -6.71 -11.84
CA LEU A 90 -7.67 -5.82 -10.71
C LEU A 90 -8.09 -4.37 -10.96
N TYR A 91 -8.18 -3.97 -12.21
CA TYR A 91 -8.50 -2.60 -12.60
C TYR A 91 -9.29 -2.59 -13.90
N ASP A 92 -10.42 -1.88 -13.91
CA ASP A 92 -11.27 -1.67 -15.08
C ASP A 92 -10.71 -0.56 -15.98
N TYR A 93 -9.47 -0.77 -16.46
CA TYR A 93 -8.71 0.19 -17.27
C TYR A 93 -9.36 0.59 -18.61
N ASP A 94 -10.41 -0.10 -19.03
CA ASP A 94 -11.15 0.18 -20.27
C ASP A 94 -12.47 0.92 -20.01
N ASP A 95 -12.78 1.23 -18.75
CA ASP A 95 -13.90 2.10 -18.40
C ASP A 95 -13.55 3.58 -18.68
N GLY A 96 -14.55 4.36 -19.09
CA GLY A 96 -14.38 5.78 -19.43
C GLY A 96 -14.10 6.67 -18.21
N ASP A 97 -14.41 6.19 -17.01
CA ASP A 97 -14.16 6.90 -15.75
C ASP A 97 -12.78 6.57 -15.14
N ALA A 98 -12.04 5.61 -15.71
CA ALA A 98 -10.69 5.27 -15.29
C ALA A 98 -9.76 6.48 -15.33
N ARG A 99 -8.90 6.62 -14.31
CA ARG A 99 -7.95 7.73 -14.16
C ARG A 99 -6.50 7.26 -14.07
N ILE A 100 -6.24 6.02 -14.47
CA ILE A 100 -4.92 5.43 -14.51
C ILE A 100 -4.73 4.79 -15.89
N HIS A 101 -3.83 5.35 -16.70
CA HIS A 101 -3.61 4.93 -18.08
C HIS A 101 -2.15 4.55 -18.32
N GLN A 102 -1.91 3.72 -19.34
CA GLN A 102 -0.54 3.43 -19.76
C GLN A 102 0.06 4.61 -20.52
N VAL A 103 1.22 5.06 -20.05
CA VAL A 103 2.08 6.05 -20.71
C VAL A 103 3.51 5.51 -20.70
N ASP A 104 4.09 5.32 -21.88
CA ASP A 104 5.43 4.76 -22.08
C ASP A 104 5.62 3.39 -21.40
N GLY A 105 4.60 2.52 -21.49
CA GLY A 105 4.63 1.17 -20.93
C GLY A 105 4.50 1.12 -19.40
N ARG A 106 4.12 2.22 -18.75
CA ARG A 106 3.84 2.27 -17.31
C ARG A 106 2.44 2.78 -17.04
N TRP A 107 1.76 2.19 -16.06
CA TRP A 107 0.52 2.73 -15.51
C TRP A 107 0.82 4.03 -14.77
N ARG A 108 0.11 5.09 -15.11
CA ARG A 108 0.25 6.41 -14.50
C ARG A 108 -1.12 6.99 -14.23
N ALA A 109 -1.27 7.62 -13.08
CA ALA A 109 -2.43 8.46 -12.83
C ALA A 109 -2.46 9.60 -13.86
N ASP A 110 -3.66 9.95 -14.31
CA ASP A 110 -3.86 11.07 -15.22
C ASP A 110 -3.43 12.38 -14.56
N ARG A 111 -2.91 13.31 -15.38
CA ARG A 111 -2.44 14.59 -14.90
C ARG A 111 -3.55 15.36 -14.19
N GLY A 112 -3.32 15.74 -12.94
CA GLY A 112 -4.29 16.41 -12.07
C GLY A 112 -5.18 15.45 -11.26
N TYR A 113 -5.10 14.14 -11.49
CA TYR A 113 -5.85 13.11 -10.78
C TYR A 113 -5.01 12.27 -9.80
N GLU A 114 -3.72 12.57 -9.67
CA GLU A 114 -2.74 11.76 -8.92
C GLU A 114 -3.15 11.55 -7.46
N ASN A 115 -3.60 12.62 -6.80
CA ASN A 115 -4.03 12.62 -5.39
C ASN A 115 -5.54 12.42 -5.20
N HIS A 116 -6.30 12.22 -6.28
CA HIS A 116 -7.72 11.89 -6.18
C HIS A 116 -7.89 10.40 -5.86
N PRO A 117 -9.03 10.00 -5.25
CA PRO A 117 -9.33 8.60 -5.02
C PRO A 117 -9.21 7.77 -6.30
N ALA A 118 -8.63 6.58 -6.17
CA ALA A 118 -8.64 5.59 -7.23
C ALA A 118 -10.07 5.15 -7.50
N VAL A 119 -10.52 5.39 -8.73
CA VAL A 119 -11.80 4.91 -9.28
C VAL A 119 -11.51 3.83 -10.31
N GLU A 120 -12.41 2.86 -10.43
CA GLU A 120 -12.25 1.64 -11.24
C GLU A 120 -11.32 0.51 -10.71
N PRO A 121 -10.84 0.48 -9.44
CA PRO A 121 -10.43 -0.79 -8.85
C PRO A 121 -11.63 -1.73 -8.71
N THR A 122 -11.46 -2.98 -9.17
CA THR A 122 -12.42 -4.03 -8.83
C THR A 122 -12.30 -4.36 -7.33
N TRP A 123 -13.27 -5.10 -6.77
CA TRP A 123 -13.13 -5.62 -5.41
C TRP A 123 -11.87 -6.48 -5.24
N ALA A 124 -11.52 -7.30 -6.24
CA ALA A 124 -10.29 -8.08 -6.24
C ALA A 124 -9.04 -7.18 -6.27
N GLY A 125 -9.07 -6.11 -7.05
CA GLY A 125 -8.05 -5.06 -7.08
C GLY A 125 -7.82 -4.41 -5.73
N ALA A 126 -8.89 -3.98 -5.07
CA ALA A 126 -8.83 -3.38 -3.73
C ALA A 126 -8.26 -4.35 -2.68
N ARG A 127 -8.76 -5.58 -2.64
CA ARG A 127 -8.26 -6.64 -1.74
C ARG A 127 -6.77 -6.91 -1.95
N ASP A 128 -6.36 -7.08 -3.20
CA ASP A 128 -4.98 -7.43 -3.53
C ASP A 128 -4.03 -6.25 -3.32
N TYR A 129 -4.49 -5.01 -3.56
CA TYR A 129 -3.76 -3.79 -3.18
C TYR A 129 -3.53 -3.73 -1.66
N CYS A 130 -4.58 -3.95 -0.86
CA CYS A 130 -4.45 -3.98 0.59
C CYS A 130 -3.43 -5.04 1.02
N ALA A 131 -3.53 -6.26 0.50
CA ALA A 131 -2.57 -7.34 0.81
C ALA A 131 -1.13 -6.99 0.40
N TRP A 132 -0.94 -6.38 -0.78
CA TRP A 132 0.37 -5.92 -1.27
C TRP A 132 0.99 -4.86 -0.36
N ARG A 133 0.17 -4.00 0.26
CA ARG A 133 0.59 -3.01 1.27
C ARG A 133 0.74 -3.59 2.68
N GLY A 134 0.51 -4.89 2.88
CA GLY A 134 0.50 -5.52 4.21
C GLY A 134 -0.72 -5.13 5.07
N LYS A 135 -1.82 -4.73 4.43
CA LYS A 135 -3.11 -4.34 5.02
C LYS A 135 -4.21 -5.33 4.62
N ARG A 136 -5.47 -5.01 4.95
CA ARG A 136 -6.68 -5.75 4.56
C ARG A 136 -7.80 -4.81 4.14
#